data_AF-F0G9D9-F1
#
_entry.id   AF-F0G9D9-F1
#
_cell.length_a   1.000
_cell.length_b   1.000
_cell.length_c   1.000
_cell.angle_alpha   90.00
_cell.angle_beta   90.00
_cell.angle_gamma   90.00
#
_symmetry.space_group_name_H-M   'P 1'
#
loop_
_entity.id
_entity.type
_entity.pdbx_description
1 polymer ?
#
loop_
_entity_poly.entity_id
_entity_poly.type
_entity_poly.pdbx_seq_one_letter_code
_entity_poly.pdbx_strand_id
1 'polypeptide(L)' 'MNAEVVAIRHVHFEDLGSFEQVLGERGRRVRYVDVGSSRVEVLDVLQPSLLVVLGGPISVVDDAQYPTIA' A
#
# COMPACT_ATOMS: atom_id res chain seq x y z
N MET A 1 5.24 17.34 10.81
CA MET A 1 5.53 15.92 10.55
C MET A 1 4.36 15.34 9.78
N ASN A 2 4.61 14.67 8.65
CA ASN A 2 3.55 14.05 7.86
C ASN A 2 2.89 12.94 8.70
N ALA A 3 1.57 12.94 8.83
CA ALA A 3 0.83 11.91 9.59
C ALA A 3 0.21 10.85 8.67
N GLU A 4 0.47 10.95 7.37
CA GLU A 4 -0.06 10.02 6.37
C GLU A 4 0.57 8.63 6.51
N VAL A 5 -0.26 7.62 6.30
CA VAL A 5 0.09 6.23 6.09
C VAL A 5 -0.30 5.88 4.66
N VAL A 6 0.62 5.30 3.91
CA VAL A 6 0.35 4.79 2.56
C VAL A 6 0.27 3.28 2.61
N ALA A 7 -0.80 2.71 2.06
CA ALA A 7 -0.96 1.26 1.91
C ALA A 7 -0.95 0.90 0.42
N ILE A 8 0.10 0.21 -0.02
CA ILE A 8 0.19 -0.37 -1.37
C ILE A 8 -0.65 -1.64 -1.39
N ARG A 9 -1.66 -1.68 -2.27
CA ARG A 9 -2.68 -2.73 -2.33
C ARG A 9 -2.65 -3.43 -3.69
N HIS A 10 -2.50 -4.76 -3.67
CA HIS A 10 -2.45 -5.55 -4.90
C HIS A 10 -3.85 -5.90 -5.43
N VAL A 11 -4.82 -6.12 -4.56
CA VAL A 11 -6.22 -6.41 -4.90
C VAL A 11 -7.18 -5.67 -3.97
N HIS A 12 -8.31 -5.19 -4.49
CA HIS A 12 -9.20 -4.27 -3.75
C HIS A 12 -9.72 -4.79 -2.39
N PHE A 13 -9.84 -6.10 -2.22
CA PHE A 13 -10.38 -6.72 -0.99
C PHE A 13 -9.31 -7.05 0.07
N GLU A 14 -8.02 -7.00 -0.26
CA GLU A 14 -6.95 -7.09 0.73
C GLU A 14 -6.63 -5.69 1.24
N ASP A 15 -7.35 -5.25 2.28
CA ASP A 15 -7.19 -3.95 2.93
C ASP A 15 -6.34 -4.05 4.22
N LEU A 16 -6.26 -2.96 5.00
CA LEU A 16 -5.51 -2.93 6.26
C LEU A 16 -6.21 -3.71 7.40
N GLY A 17 -7.44 -4.16 7.21
CA GLY A 17 -8.25 -4.81 8.23
C GLY A 17 -8.26 -4.03 9.55
N SER A 18 -7.95 -4.71 10.66
CA SER A 18 -7.93 -4.09 11.99
C SER A 18 -6.94 -2.93 12.14
N PHE A 19 -5.89 -2.85 11.30
CA PHE A 19 -4.94 -1.74 11.38
C PHE A 19 -5.56 -0.41 10.97
N GLU A 20 -6.55 -0.39 10.07
CA GLU A 20 -7.17 0.85 9.63
C GLU A 20 -7.82 1.60 10.80
N GLN A 21 -8.55 0.88 11.66
CA GLN A 21 -9.15 1.43 12.87
C GLN A 21 -8.07 1.96 13.83
N VAL A 22 -7.05 1.15 14.12
CA VAL A 22 -5.95 1.48 15.06
C VAL A 22 -5.18 2.72 14.61
N LEU A 23 -5.00 2.90 13.30
CA LEU A 23 -4.37 4.07 12.69
C LEU A 23 -5.28 5.30 12.75
N GLY A 24 -6.58 5.14 12.44
CA GLY A 24 -7.57 6.21 12.53
C GLY A 24 -7.72 6.76 13.96
N GLU A 25 -7.77 5.89 14.97
CA GLU A 25 -7.80 6.26 16.40
C GLU A 25 -6.56 7.05 16.83
N ARG A 26 -5.43 6.88 16.12
CA ARG A 26 -4.17 7.62 16.34
C ARG A 26 -4.08 8.89 15.49
N GLY A 27 -5.16 9.29 14.82
CA GLY A 27 -5.21 10.47 13.95
C GLY A 27 -4.37 10.34 12.69
N ARG A 28 -4.09 9.10 12.23
CA ARG A 28 -3.33 8.85 10.99
C ARG A 28 -4.28 8.77 9.81
N ARG A 29 -3.98 9.51 8.73
CA ARG A 29 -4.73 9.40 7.48
C ARG A 29 -4.19 8.25 6.65
N VAL A 30 -5.04 7.28 6.34
CA VAL A 30 -4.70 6.17 5.42
C VAL A 30 -4.98 6.61 3.98
N ARG A 31 -4.02 6.34 3.09
CA ARG A 31 -4.16 6.46 1.64
C ARG A 31 -3.83 5.12 0.99
N TYR A 32 -4.81 4.52 0.32
CA TYR A 32 -4.60 3.32 -0.49
C TYR A 32 -3.99 3.69 -1.85
N VAL A 33 -3.06 2.88 -2.31
CA VAL A 33 -2.45 2.95 -3.64
C VAL A 33 -2.59 1.58 -4.29
N ASP A 34 -3.53 1.48 -5.22
CA ASP A 34 -3.84 0.22 -5.91
C ASP A 34 -2.83 -0.01 -7.05
N VAL A 35 -2.06 -1.09 -6.98
CA VAL A 35 -1.00 -1.42 -7.96
C VAL A 35 -1.56 -1.54 -9.39
N GLY A 36 -2.77 -2.08 -9.54
CA GLY A 36 -3.42 -2.23 -10.84
C GLY A 36 -3.92 -0.93 -11.48
N SER A 37 -4.02 0.16 -10.70
CA SER A 37 -4.64 1.43 -11.15
C SER A 37 -3.74 2.65 -10.99
N SER A 38 -2.67 2.54 -10.20
CA SER A 38 -1.80 3.63 -9.81
C SER A 38 -0.36 3.37 -10.26
N ARG A 39 0.35 4.44 -10.60
CA ARG A 39 1.80 4.38 -10.82
C ARG A 39 2.50 4.35 -9.47
N VAL A 40 2.79 3.16 -8.96
CA VAL A 40 3.42 2.99 -7.66
C VAL A 40 4.89 3.43 -7.71
N GLU A 41 5.52 3.33 -8.88
CA GLU A 41 6.94 3.66 -9.10
C GLU A 41 7.28 5.15 -8.95
N VAL A 42 6.28 6.05 -8.99
CA VAL A 42 6.48 7.50 -8.78
C VAL A 42 6.20 7.96 -7.35
N LEU A 43 5.90 7.02 -6.44
CA LEU A 43 5.59 7.33 -5.05
C LEU A 43 6.87 7.69 -4.29
N ASP A 44 6.92 8.87 -3.69
CA ASP A 44 7.99 9.21 -2.75
C ASP A 44 7.77 8.42 -1.45
N VAL A 45 8.50 7.32 -1.31
CA VAL A 45 8.39 6.37 -0.19
C VAL A 45 8.86 6.95 1.15
N LEU A 46 9.57 8.08 1.15
CA LEU A 46 10.08 8.73 2.36
C LEU A 46 9.14 9.81 2.90
N GLN A 47 8.16 10.28 2.12
CA GLN A 47 7.16 11.24 2.59
C GLN A 47 6.20 10.69 3.65
N PRO A 48 5.59 9.49 3.51
CA PRO A 48 4.65 9.02 4.50
C PRO A 48 5.35 8.65 5.80
N SER A 49 4.63 8.77 6.92
CA SER A 49 5.15 8.34 8.22
C SER A 49 5.20 6.82 8.38
N LEU A 50 4.45 6.11 7.55
CA LEU A 50 4.42 4.65 7.47
C LEU A 50 4.03 4.25 6.05
N LEU A 51 4.79 3.31 5.49
CA LEU A 51 4.45 2.61 4.27
C LEU A 51 4.09 1.17 4.63
N VAL A 52 2.93 0.70 4.17
CA VAL A 52 2.49 -0.69 4.32
C VAL A 52 2.40 -1.30 2.93
N VAL A 53 3.04 -2.45 2.73
CA VAL A 53 2.87 -3.28 1.53
C VAL A 53 1.93 -4.41 1.93
N LEU A 54 0.71 -4.39 1.40
CA LEU A 54 -0.29 -5.42 1.69
C LEU A 54 0.02 -6.71 0.93
N GLY A 55 -0.67 -7.78 1.30
CA GLY A 55 -0.60 -9.03 0.56
C GLY A 55 -1.19 -8.91 -0.85
N GLY A 56 -1.15 -10.02 -1.55
CA GLY A 56 -1.85 -10.21 -2.81
C GLY A 56 -1.77 -11.65 -3.26
N PRO A 57 -2.66 -12.09 -4.16
CA PRO A 57 -2.66 -13.44 -4.72
C PRO A 57 -1.61 -13.59 -5.85
N ILE A 58 -0.40 -13.10 -5.61
CA ILE A 58 0.72 -13.10 -6.57
C ILE A 58 2.00 -13.57 -5.88
N SER A 59 2.86 -14.31 -6.59
CA SER A 59 4.17 -14.70 -6.07
C SER A 59 5.19 -13.58 -6.27
N VAL A 60 6.18 -13.50 -5.39
CA VAL A 60 7.33 -12.58 -5.51
C VAL A 60 8.20 -12.87 -6.74
N VAL A 61 8.07 -14.04 -7.35
CA VAL A 61 8.83 -14.46 -8.54
C VAL A 61 8.02 -14.41 -9.85
N ASP A 62 6.80 -13.86 -9.81
CA ASP A 62 5.92 -13.78 -11.00
C ASP A 62 6.09 -12.45 -11.75
N ASP A 63 7.27 -11.82 -11.69
CA ASP A 63 7.58 -10.52 -12.31
C ASP A 63 7.34 -10.49 -13.83
N ALA A 64 7.53 -11.64 -14.49
CA ALA A 64 7.21 -11.79 -15.92
C ALA A 64 5.70 -11.65 -16.22
N GLN A 65 4.82 -12.05 -15.30
CA GLN A 65 3.37 -11.92 -15.44
C GLN A 65 2.85 -10.61 -14.84
N TYR A 66 3.55 -10.09 -13.82
CA TYR A 66 3.22 -8.87 -13.09
C TYR A 66 4.43 -7.92 -13.04
N PRO A 67 4.73 -7.17 -14.11
CA PRO A 67 5.94 -6.32 -14.16
C PRO A 67 6.04 -5.25 -13.06
N THR A 68 4.94 -4.95 -12.37
CA THR A 68 4.90 -3.99 -11.26
C THR A 68 5.55 -4.47 -9.97
N ILE A 69 5.90 -5.77 -9.85
CA ILE A 69 6.61 -6.33 -8.68
C ILE A 69 8.12 -6.51 -8.91
N ALA A 70 8.61 -6.18 -10.11
CA ALA A 70 10.02 -6.27 -10.49
C ALA A 70 10.87 -5.14 -9.87
#